data_AF-A0A329E2A2-F1
#
_entry.id   AF-A0A329E2A2-F1
#
_cell.length_a   1.000
_cell.length_b   1.000
_cell.length_c   1.000
_cell.angle_alpha   90.00
_cell.angle_beta   90.00
_cell.angle_gamma   90.00
#
_symmetry.space_group_name_H-M   'P 1'
#
loop_
_entity.id
_entity.type
_entity.pdbx_description
1 polymer ?
#
loop_
_entity_poly.entity_id
_entity_poly.type
_entity_poly.pdbx_seq_one_letter_code
_entity_poly.pdbx_strand_id
1 'polypeptide(L)' 'MFKGLFIVTIALQLLIAFTQNGWVRSVAELSAFLLVVLFSLAVKPFTTKPEPLNRQK' A
#
# COMPACT_ATOMS: atom_id res chain seq x y z
N MET A 1 -3.30 9.95 9.23
CA MET A 1 -1.93 9.69 9.73
C MET A 1 -1.35 8.36 9.26
N PHE A 2 -2.10 7.25 9.25
CA PHE A 2 -1.57 5.91 8.90
C PHE A 2 -1.07 5.70 7.46
N LYS A 3 -1.65 6.37 6.45
CA LYS A 3 -1.25 6.19 5.03
C LYS A 3 0.19 6.65 4.75
N GLY A 4 0.62 7.75 5.34
CA GLY A 4 1.96 8.29 5.15
C GLY A 4 3.04 7.41 5.79
N LEU A 5 2.75 6.86 6.98
CA LEU A 5 3.66 5.94 7.67
C LEU A 5 3.90 4.68 6.84
N PHE A 6 2.83 4.13 6.23
CA PHE A 6 2.89 2.92 5.40
C PHE A 6 3.81 3.08 4.18
N ILE A 7 3.70 4.23 3.51
CA ILE A 7 4.53 4.56 2.34
C ILE A 7 6.01 4.69 2.77
N VAL A 8 6.27 5.33 3.91
CA VAL A 8 7.63 5.44 4.47
C VAL A 8 8.19 4.07 4.82
N THR A 9 7.39 3.18 5.42
CA THR A 9 7.83 1.81 5.74
C THR A 9 8.17 1.00 4.49
N ILE A 10 7.37 1.10 3.43
CA ILE A 10 7.66 0.41 2.15
C ILE A 10 8.94 0.97 1.51
N ALA A 11 9.11 2.30 1.49
CA ALA A 11 10.32 2.93 0.97
C ALA A 11 11.57 2.49 1.74
N LEU A 12 11.47 2.37 3.07
CA LEU A 12 12.58 1.91 3.92
C LEU A 12 12.91 0.43 3.68
N GLN A 13 11.91 -0.44 3.52
CA GLN A 13 12.13 -1.85 3.20
C GLN A 13 12.84 -2.02 1.85
N LEU A 14 12.46 -1.22 0.85
CA LEU A 14 13.13 -1.22 -0.46
C LEU A 14 14.56 -0.67 -0.37
N LEU A 15 14.81 0.34 0.47
CA LEU A 15 16.16 0.87 0.71
C LEU A 15 17.08 -0.17 1.37
N ILE A 16 16.56 -0.93 2.36
CA ILE A 16 17.28 -2.03 3.02
C ILE A 16 17.57 -3.16 2.01
N ALA A 17 16.58 -3.52 1.19
CA ALA A 17 16.76 -4.50 0.11
C ALA A 17 17.81 -4.06 -0.93
N PHE A 18 18.01 -2.75 -1.11
CA PHE A 18 19.03 -2.22 -2.03
C PHE A 18 20.44 -2.21 -1.42
N THR A 19 20.55 -2.03 -0.11
CA THR A 19 21.85 -1.94 0.59
C THR A 19 22.38 -3.28 1.07
N GLN A 20 21.50 -4.27 1.28
CA GLN A 20 21.90 -5.57 1.82
C GLN A 20 21.69 -6.67 0.78
N ASN A 21 22.69 -7.53 0.62
CA ASN A 21 22.59 -8.72 -0.24
C ASN A 21 22.32 -9.96 0.61
N GLY A 22 21.51 -10.89 0.08
CA GLY A 22 21.22 -12.17 0.73
C GLY A 22 19.85 -12.24 1.41
N TRP A 23 19.75 -13.01 2.50
CA TRP A 23 18.46 -13.36 3.13
C TRP A 23 17.66 -12.16 3.61
N VAL A 24 18.32 -11.10 4.10
CA VAL A 24 17.65 -9.88 4.58
C VAL A 24 16.90 -9.16 3.47
N ARG A 25 17.45 -9.15 2.25
CA ARG A 25 16.78 -8.60 1.06
C ARG A 25 15.52 -9.39 0.72
N SER A 26 15.61 -10.72 0.70
CA SER A 26 14.45 -11.57 0.41
C SER A 26 13.33 -11.40 1.46
N VAL A 27 13.68 -11.25 2.74
CA VAL A 27 12.70 -10.98 3.81
C VAL A 27 12.08 -9.59 3.66
N ALA A 28 12.88 -8.58 3.31
CA ALA A 28 12.38 -7.22 3.07
C ALA A 28 11.42 -7.17 1.86
N GLU A 29 11.79 -7.79 0.73
CA GLU A 29 10.95 -7.89 -0.47
C GLU A 29 9.62 -8.62 -0.17
N LEU A 30 9.67 -9.74 0.55
CA LEU A 30 8.48 -10.49 0.97
C LEU A 30 7.57 -9.65 1.88
N SER A 31 8.16 -8.92 2.84
CA SER A 31 7.41 -8.06 3.77
C SER A 31 6.75 -6.87 3.06
N ALA A 32 7.45 -6.27 2.10
CA ALA A 32 6.92 -5.17 1.30
C ALA A 32 5.77 -5.64 0.42
N PHE A 33 5.91 -6.81 -0.21
CA PHE A 33 4.85 -7.42 -1.01
C PHE A 33 3.61 -7.72 -0.16
N LEU A 34 3.80 -8.31 1.03
CA LEU A 34 2.69 -8.64 1.94
C LEU A 34 1.96 -7.37 2.41
N LEU A 35 2.69 -6.30 2.71
CA LEU A 35 2.09 -5.01 3.08
C LEU A 35 1.26 -4.41 1.95
N VAL A 36 1.72 -4.51 0.69
CA VAL A 36 0.94 -4.06 -0.47
C VAL A 36 -0.33 -4.88 -0.63
N VAL A 37 -0.26 -6.21 -0.50
CA VAL A 37 -1.45 -7.08 -0.57
C VAL A 37 -2.45 -6.75 0.54
N LEU A 38 -1.99 -6.62 1.78
CA LEU A 38 -2.83 -6.21 2.90
C LEU A 38 -3.45 -4.83 2.65
N PHE A 39 -2.69 -3.89 2.09
CA PHE A 39 -3.21 -2.58 1.75
C PHE A 39 -4.29 -2.68 0.66
N SER A 40 -4.06 -3.44 -0.40
CA SER A 40 -5.06 -3.68 -1.46
C SER A 40 -6.34 -4.33 -0.93
N LEU A 41 -6.24 -5.22 0.05
CA LEU A 41 -7.40 -5.83 0.71
C LEU A 41 -8.09 -4.86 1.69
N ALA A 42 -7.32 -4.02 2.39
CA ALA A 42 -7.85 -3.04 3.34
C ALA A 42 -8.46 -1.81 2.64
N VAL A 43 -8.04 -1.51 1.41
CA VAL A 43 -8.68 -0.49 0.58
C VAL A 43 -10.04 -1.03 0.14
N LYS A 44 -11.08 -0.67 0.89
CA LYS A 44 -12.47 -0.83 0.48
C LYS A 44 -12.60 -0.28 -0.94
N PRO A 45 -13.12 -1.04 -1.92
CA PRO A 45 -13.27 -0.54 -3.27
C PRO A 45 -14.05 0.76 -3.15
N PHE A 46 -13.45 1.86 -3.63
CA PHE A 46 -14.18 3.09 -3.89
C PHE A 46 -15.17 2.72 -4.99
N THR A 47 -16.31 2.15 -4.60
CA THR A 47 -17.52 2.21 -5.40
C THR A 47 -17.75 3.69 -5.57
N THR A 48 -17.31 4.20 -6.72
CA THR A 48 -17.68 5.49 -7.26
C THR A 48 -19.20 5.44 -7.26
N LYS A 49 -19.82 6.01 -6.23
CA LYS A 49 -21.26 6.13 -6.18
C LYS A 49 -21.59 7.00 -7.39
N PRO A 50 -22.24 6.48 -8.45
CA PRO A 50 -22.64 7.34 -9.55
C PRO A 50 -23.57 8.39 -8.94
N GLU A 51 -23.18 9.65 -9.08
CA GLU A 51 -23.95 10.81 -8.65
C GLU A 51 -25.36 10.70 -9.26
N PRO A 52 -26.44 10.59 -8.45
CA PRO A 52 -27.77 10.69 -9.01
C PRO A 52 -27.98 12.16 -9.39
N LEU A 53 -27.84 12.40 -10.68
CA LEU A 53 -28.21 13.61 -11.41
C LEU A 53 -29.49 14.23 -10.83
N ASN A 54 -29.28 15.36 -10.16
CA ASN A 54 -30.16 16.53 -10.09
C ASN A 54 -31.57 16.33 -10.69
N ARG A 55 -32.53 15.97 -9.84
CA ARG A 55 -33.94 16.30 -10.05
C ARG A 55 -34.61 16.51 -8.71
N GLN A 56 -34.85 17.77 -8.35
CA GLN A 56 -36.15 18.23 -7.86
C GLN A 56 -36.18 19.76 -8.01
N LYS A 57 -36.92 20.19 -9.04
CA LYS A 57 -37.42 21.55 -9.25
C LYS A 57 -38.91 21.50 -8.99
#